data_AF-A0A2S8EQK5-F1
#
_entry.id   AF-A0A2S8EQK5-F1
#
_cell.length_a   1.000
_cell.length_b   1.000
_cell.length_c   1.000
_cell.angle_alpha   90.00
_cell.angle_beta   90.00
_cell.angle_gamma   90.00
#
_symmetry.space_group_name_H-M   'P 1'
#
loop_
_entity.id
_entity.type
_entity.pdbx_description
1 polymer ?
#
loop_
_entity_poly.entity_id
_entity_poly.type
_entity_poly.pdbx_seq_one_letter_code
_entity_poly.pdbx_strand_id
1 'polypeptide(L)' 'MAELIETLRWDGARLIRLERHLARAMRSARALGIPAERQALRAALAAVAGPAPRRVR' A
#
# COMPACT_ATOMS: atom_id res chain seq x y z
N MET A 1 5.64 -17.72 6.39
CA MET A 1 5.85 -16.87 5.19
C MET A 1 5.99 -15.43 5.65
N ALA A 2 6.88 -14.64 5.06
CA ALA A 2 7.05 -13.24 5.42
C ALA A 2 5.93 -12.39 4.81
N GLU A 3 5.38 -11.44 5.59
CA GLU A 3 4.42 -10.43 5.12
C GLU A 3 5.07 -9.03 5.20
N LEU A 4 4.77 -8.17 4.23
CA LEU A 4 5.14 -6.75 4.23
C LEU A 4 3.88 -5.91 4.47
N ILE A 5 3.92 -5.03 5.47
CA ILE A 5 2.78 -4.19 5.86
C ILE A 5 3.14 -2.71 5.70
N GLU A 6 2.20 -1.96 5.12
CA GLU A 6 2.21 -0.51 5.01
C GLU A 6 0.93 0.06 5.63
N THR A 7 1.05 0.96 6.59
CA THR A 7 -0.11 1.69 7.14
C THR A 7 -0.13 3.10 6.55
N LEU A 8 -1.23 3.44 5.87
CA LEU A 8 -1.43 4.72 5.21
C LEU A 8 -2.56 5.49 5.91
N ARG A 9 -2.48 6.82 5.92
CA ARG A 9 -3.55 7.70 6.41
C ARG A 9 -4.47 8.11 5.27
N TRP A 10 -5.78 7.95 5.45
CA TRP A 10 -6.81 8.59 4.63
C TRP A 10 -7.13 9.98 5.22
N ASP A 11 -7.14 11.03 4.40
CA ASP A 11 -7.44 12.41 4.84
C ASP A 11 -8.89 12.84 4.58
N GLY A 12 -9.72 11.97 4.03
CA GLY A 12 -11.07 12.30 3.55
C GLY A 12 -11.19 12.36 2.04
N ALA A 13 -10.08 12.56 1.31
CA ALA A 13 -10.04 12.66 -0.14
C ALA A 13 -8.98 11.76 -0.80
N ARG A 14 -7.88 11.47 -0.10
CA ARG A 14 -6.75 10.69 -0.63
C ARG A 14 -5.95 9.96 0.45
N LEU A 15 -5.17 8.98 0.00
CA LEU A 15 -4.13 8.35 0.81
C LEU A 15 -2.90 9.26 0.86
N ILE A 16 -2.57 9.74 2.06
CA ILE A 16 -1.44 10.62 2.30
C ILE A 16 -0.13 9.92 1.93
N ARG A 17 0.70 10.60 1.13
CA ARG A 17 2.04 10.14 0.71
C ARG A 17 2.03 8.79 -0.03
N LEU A 18 0.95 8.45 -0.75
CA LEU A 18 0.80 7.18 -1.48
C LEU A 18 2.06 6.76 -2.26
N GLU A 19 2.64 7.66 -3.07
CA GLU A 19 3.83 7.32 -3.86
C GLU A 19 5.05 6.92 -3.01
N ARG A 20 5.23 7.55 -1.84
CA ARG A 20 6.35 7.21 -0.93
C ARG A 20 6.13 5.84 -0.30
N HIS A 21 4.90 5.52 0.06
CA HIS A 21 4.53 4.20 0.58
C HIS A 21 4.72 3.11 -0.48
N LEU A 22 4.25 3.34 -1.71
CA LEU A 22 4.48 2.40 -2.82
C LEU A 22 5.97 2.23 -3.12
N ALA A 23 6.76 3.30 -3.13
CA ALA A 23 8.20 3.22 -3.32
C ALA A 23 8.91 2.43 -2.21
N ARG A 24 8.50 2.63 -0.95
CA ARG A 24 9.00 1.84 0.19
C ARG A 24 8.59 0.37 0.06
N ALA A 25 7.33 0.09 -0.24
CA ALA A 25 6.82 -1.26 -0.40
C ALA A 25 7.59 -2.03 -1.48
N MET A 26 7.77 -1.44 -2.66
CA MET A 26 8.51 -2.07 -3.76
C MET A 26 9.98 -2.34 -3.42
N ARG A 27 10.64 -1.39 -2.75
CA ARG A 27 12.04 -1.58 -2.32
C ARG A 27 12.15 -2.70 -1.29
N SER A 28 11.27 -2.72 -0.29
CA SER A 28 11.26 -3.76 0.76
C SER A 28 10.89 -5.13 0.19
N ALA A 29 9.88 -5.21 -0.68
CA ALA A 29 9.47 -6.44 -1.34
C ALA A 29 10.64 -7.05 -2.14
N ARG A 30 11.36 -6.22 -2.91
CA ARG A 30 12.58 -6.64 -3.63
C ARG A 30 13.66 -7.18 -2.66
N ALA A 31 13.90 -6.49 -1.55
CA ALA A 31 14.91 -6.90 -0.57
C ALA A 31 14.54 -8.21 0.15
N LEU A 32 13.24 -8.48 0.31
CA LEU A 32 12.71 -9.65 1.00
C LEU A 32 12.39 -10.82 0.06
N GLY A 33 12.59 -10.66 -1.25
CA GLY A 33 12.22 -11.68 -2.25
C GLY A 33 10.70 -11.90 -2.38
N ILE A 34 9.89 -10.90 -2.01
CA ILE A 34 8.43 -10.96 -2.10
C ILE A 34 8.02 -10.46 -3.50
N PRO A 35 7.31 -11.27 -4.32
CA PRO A 35 6.76 -10.79 -5.58
C PRO A 35 5.75 -9.67 -5.33
N ALA A 36 5.94 -8.53 -5.99
CA ALA A 36 5.04 -7.39 -5.87
C ALA A 36 5.01 -6.60 -7.19
N GLU A 37 3.84 -6.09 -7.56
CA GLU A 37 3.66 -5.24 -8.74
C GLU A 37 3.05 -3.91 -8.34
N ARG A 38 3.71 -2.81 -8.73
CA ARG A 38 3.27 -1.45 -8.37
C ARG A 38 1.86 -1.15 -8.87
N GLN A 39 1.52 -1.56 -10.09
CA GLN A 39 0.22 -1.25 -10.68
C GLN A 39 -0.90 -2.03 -9.99
N ALA A 40 -0.67 -3.30 -9.64
CA ALA A 40 -1.62 -4.08 -8.85
C ALA A 40 -1.88 -3.45 -7.47
N LEU A 41 -0.83 -3.01 -6.77
CA LEU A 41 -0.97 -2.29 -5.49
C LEU A 41 -1.77 -0.98 -5.64
N ARG A 42 -1.53 -0.21 -6.71
CA ARG A 42 -2.33 1.00 -7.00
C ARG A 42 -3.80 0.67 -7.22
N ALA A 43 -4.09 -0.35 -8.02
CA ALA A 43 -5.46 -0.77 -8.32
C ALA A 43 -6.20 -1.22 -7.06
N ALA A 44 -5.55 -2.01 -6.20
CA ALA A 44 -6.13 -2.46 -4.93
C ALA A 44 -6.45 -1.31 -3.97
N LEU A 45 -5.66 -0.23 -4.00
CA LEU A 45 -5.85 0.96 -3.16
C LEU A 45 -6.84 1.97 -3.75
N ALA A 46 -7.18 1.89 -5.04
CA ALA A 46 -8.01 2.89 -5.73
C ALA A 46 -9.43 3.03 -5.14
N ALA A 47 -9.98 1.95 -4.57
CA ALA A 47 -11.30 1.93 -3.95
C ALA A 47 -11.28 2.13 -2.42
N VAL A 48 -10.15 2.54 -1.83
CA VAL A 48 -10.05 2.78 -0.38
C VAL A 48 -10.63 4.16 -0.04
N ALA A 49 -11.72 4.14 0.72
CA ALA A 49 -12.34 5.32 1.30
C ALA A 49 -13.07 4.94 2.60
N GLY A 50 -13.38 5.93 3.43
CA GLY A 50 -14.23 5.78 4.61
C GLY A 50 -13.53 6.15 5.92
N PRO A 51 -14.31 6.33 7.01
CA PRO A 51 -13.81 6.82 8.30
C PRO A 51 -13.19 5.72 9.17
N ALA A 52 -13.41 4.45 8.85
CA ALA A 52 -12.91 3.30 9.61
C ALA A 52 -11.61 2.74 9.02
N PRO A 53 -10.70 2.19 9.85
CA PRO A 53 -9.53 1.46 9.35
C PRO A 53 -9.92 0.30 8.42
N ARG A 54 -9.21 0.16 7.31
CA ARG A 54 -9.43 -0.91 6.33
C ARG A 54 -8.13 -1.65 6.03
N ARG A 55 -8.19 -2.99 5.98
CA ARG A 55 -7.09 -3.84 5.52
C ARG A 55 -7.31 -4.19 4.04
N VAL A 56 -6.31 -3.94 3.21
CA VAL A 56 -6.24 -4.39 1.81
C VAL A 56 -5.17 -5.49 1.75
N ARG A 57 -5.42 -6.55 0.98
CA ARG A 57 -4.51 -7.69 0.79
C ARG A 57 -4.40 -8.01 -0.69
#